data_AF-A0A179SFB0-F1
#
_entry.id   AF-A0A179SFB0-F1
#
_cell.length_a   1.000
_cell.length_b   1.000
_cell.length_c   1.000
_cell.angle_alpha   90.00
_cell.angle_beta   90.00
_cell.angle_gamma   90.00
#
_symmetry.space_group_name_H-M   'P 1'
#
loop_
_entity.id
_entity.type
_entity.pdbx_description
1 polymer ?
#
loop_
_entity_poly.entity_id
_entity_poly.type
_entity_poly.pdbx_seq_one_letter_code
_entity_poly.pdbx_strand_id
1 'polypeptide(L)'
;MKINDGKDYSPIVDSFYSAEHLEHRFIEIVGDDSNCGFGAGHNAIIRECNERRIPVYVGCNPDGLFHHDAIYNFLSAVKYHPSRTLFEFHQFPEEHPKVYDCFTGETPWASGACFGSETSSFIEIGGFDDNIRMYCEDVDLSWRFRIEGGRCVILSNALFYHDVSDKRDRESVRVEMLKSGRYLAWKWKSDGFQRIMEDELVRLGVADEIRTLPPLRGKKIPHTNERINEIVEFRRLFSFSPIRW
;
A
#
# COMPACT_ATOMS: atom_id res chain seq x y z
N MET A 1 3.27 -4.01 -22.69
CA MET A 1 4.04 -4.15 -23.95
C MET A 1 3.07 -4.19 -25.12
N LYS A 2 2.95 -3.12 -25.92
CA LYS A 2 2.06 -3.13 -27.11
C LYS A 2 2.76 -3.91 -28.23
N ILE A 3 2.33 -5.15 -28.44
CA ILE A 3 2.64 -5.86 -29.68
C ILE A 3 1.76 -5.20 -30.74
N ASN A 4 2.36 -4.34 -31.56
CA ASN A 4 1.66 -3.58 -32.58
C ASN A 4 1.69 -4.38 -33.89
N ASP A 5 0.96 -5.49 -33.94
CA ASP A 5 0.83 -6.36 -35.13
C ASP A 5 -0.52 -6.17 -35.86
N GLY A 6 -1.33 -5.21 -35.43
CA GLY A 6 -2.63 -4.93 -36.03
C GLY A 6 -3.71 -5.97 -35.75
N LYS A 7 -3.49 -6.92 -34.84
CA LYS A 7 -4.53 -7.85 -34.39
C LYS A 7 -5.22 -7.33 -33.14
N ASP A 8 -6.55 -7.43 -33.15
CA ASP A 8 -7.38 -7.11 -31.99
C ASP A 8 -7.36 -8.30 -31.02
N TYR A 9 -6.61 -8.17 -29.92
CA TYR A 9 -6.51 -9.18 -28.86
C TYR A 9 -7.57 -9.00 -27.77
N SER A 10 -8.44 -7.99 -27.85
CA SER A 10 -9.53 -7.76 -26.89
C SER A 10 -10.33 -9.04 -26.57
N PRO A 11 -10.67 -9.91 -27.55
CA PRO A 11 -11.40 -11.15 -27.26
C PRO A 11 -10.61 -12.20 -26.48
N ILE A 12 -9.27 -12.21 -26.60
CA ILE A 12 -8.40 -13.13 -25.85
C ILE A 12 -8.25 -12.66 -24.41
N VAL A 13 -8.15 -11.35 -24.19
CA VAL A 13 -8.10 -10.76 -22.85
C VAL A 13 -9.44 -10.97 -22.14
N ASP A 14 -10.56 -10.68 -22.79
CA ASP A 14 -11.89 -10.81 -22.20
C ASP A 14 -12.27 -12.26 -21.86
N SER A 15 -11.75 -13.27 -22.57
CA SER A 15 -12.01 -14.68 -22.28
C SER A 15 -11.28 -15.22 -21.04
N PHE A 16 -10.29 -14.50 -20.51
CA PHE A 16 -9.60 -14.88 -19.26
C PHE A 16 -10.23 -14.25 -18.00
N TYR A 17 -11.05 -13.21 -18.15
CA TYR A 17 -11.60 -12.43 -17.03
C TYR A 17 -13.08 -12.72 -16.71
N SER A 18 -13.74 -13.66 -17.40
CA SER A 18 -15.04 -14.13 -16.89
C SER A 18 -14.81 -15.05 -15.68
N ALA A 19 -15.51 -14.78 -14.57
CA ALA A 19 -15.40 -15.55 -13.33
C ALA A 19 -15.61 -17.06 -13.53
N GLU A 20 -16.28 -17.45 -14.62
CA GLU A 20 -16.53 -18.84 -15.05
C GLU A 20 -15.27 -19.60 -15.50
N HIS A 21 -14.13 -18.94 -15.77
CA HIS A 21 -12.88 -19.58 -16.20
C HIS A 21 -11.75 -19.57 -15.14
N LEU A 22 -12.03 -19.12 -13.92
CA LEU A 22 -11.03 -19.01 -12.84
C LEU A 22 -10.84 -20.29 -12.02
N GLU A 23 -11.43 -21.43 -12.43
CA GLU A 23 -11.12 -22.73 -11.84
C GLU A 23 -9.71 -23.17 -12.25
N HIS A 24 -8.71 -22.67 -11.51
CA HIS A 24 -7.33 -23.09 -11.61
C HIS A 24 -6.86 -23.59 -10.25
N ARG A 25 -6.09 -24.69 -10.23
CA ARG A 25 -5.61 -25.32 -8.98
C ARG A 25 -4.78 -24.41 -8.05
N PHE A 26 -4.36 -23.24 -8.54
CA PHE A 26 -3.56 -22.26 -7.80
C PHE A 26 -4.26 -20.90 -7.67
N ILE A 27 -5.51 -20.78 -8.12
CA ILE A 27 -6.31 -19.56 -7.99
C ILE A 27 -7.43 -19.84 -7.01
N GLU A 28 -7.54 -19.00 -6.00
CA GLU A 28 -8.58 -19.06 -4.99
C GLU A 28 -9.08 -17.63 -4.77
N ILE A 29 -10.40 -17.47 -4.71
CA ILE A 29 -11.03 -16.18 -4.48
C ILE A 29 -11.41 -16.13 -3.00
N VAL A 30 -10.88 -15.13 -2.30
CA VAL A 30 -11.14 -14.90 -0.87
C VAL A 30 -11.91 -13.59 -0.73
N GLY A 31 -13.10 -13.67 -0.14
CA GLY A 31 -14.01 -12.52 0.04
C GLY A 31 -15.33 -12.67 -0.72
N ASP A 32 -16.11 -11.61 -0.71
CA ASP A 32 -17.34 -11.48 -1.48
C ASP A 32 -17.21 -10.40 -2.57
N ASP A 33 -18.25 -10.21 -3.38
CA ASP A 33 -18.28 -9.20 -4.44
C ASP A 33 -18.41 -7.76 -3.90
N SER A 34 -18.34 -7.55 -2.58
CA SER A 34 -18.44 -6.21 -2.00
C SER A 34 -17.08 -5.50 -2.01
N ASN A 35 -17.10 -4.20 -2.32
CA ASN A 35 -15.89 -3.39 -2.28
C ASN A 35 -15.57 -3.02 -0.82
N CYS A 36 -14.75 -3.84 -0.15
CA CYS A 36 -14.33 -3.64 1.23
C CYS A 36 -13.13 -2.67 1.40
N GLY A 37 -12.50 -2.23 0.32
CA GLY A 37 -11.30 -1.38 0.35
C GLY A 37 -10.00 -2.18 0.29
N PHE A 38 -8.89 -1.48 0.02
CA PHE A 38 -7.59 -2.10 -0.25
C PHE A 38 -7.08 -2.88 0.97
N GLY A 39 -6.96 -2.19 2.11
CA GLY A 39 -6.41 -2.79 3.33
C GLY A 39 -7.22 -3.98 3.85
N ALA A 40 -8.55 -3.85 3.87
CA ALA A 40 -9.45 -4.90 4.34
C ALA A 40 -9.39 -6.17 3.47
N GLY A 41 -9.30 -6.01 2.14
CA GLY A 41 -9.13 -7.13 1.21
C GLY A 41 -7.81 -7.87 1.45
N HIS A 42 -6.70 -7.14 1.56
CA HIS A 42 -5.40 -7.73 1.89
C HIS A 42 -5.41 -8.40 3.28
N ASN A 43 -6.07 -7.80 4.28
CA ASN A 43 -6.23 -8.40 5.61
C ASN A 43 -6.96 -9.74 5.59
N ALA A 44 -7.98 -9.91 4.74
CA ALA A 44 -8.67 -11.18 4.59
C ALA A 44 -7.72 -12.28 4.06
N ILE A 45 -6.94 -11.96 3.03
CA ILE A 45 -5.99 -12.90 2.43
C ILE A 45 -4.84 -13.22 3.40
N ILE A 46 -4.31 -12.23 4.12
CA ILE A 46 -3.25 -12.44 5.12
C ILE A 46 -3.72 -13.39 6.23
N ARG A 47 -4.98 -13.27 6.67
CA ARG A 47 -5.57 -14.20 7.66
C ARG A 47 -5.65 -15.62 7.12
N GLU A 48 -6.10 -15.79 5.88
CA GLU A 48 -6.13 -17.10 5.22
C GLU A 48 -4.72 -17.70 5.09
N CYS A 49 -3.74 -16.89 4.68
CA CYS A 49 -2.33 -17.31 4.64
C CYS A 49 -1.86 -17.79 6.02
N ASN A 50 -2.21 -17.07 7.09
CA ASN A 50 -1.83 -17.45 8.45
C ASN A 50 -2.50 -18.78 8.88
N GLU A 51 -3.80 -18.96 8.62
CA GLU A 51 -4.55 -20.18 8.95
C GLU A 51 -3.98 -21.41 8.22
N ARG A 52 -3.59 -21.23 6.95
CA ARG A 52 -2.95 -22.26 6.12
C ARG A 52 -1.44 -22.40 6.35
N ARG A 53 -0.87 -21.62 7.28
CA ARG A 53 0.58 -21.59 7.60
C ARG A 53 1.47 -21.28 6.39
N ILE A 54 1.00 -20.44 5.49
CA ILE A 54 1.81 -19.88 4.40
C ILE A 54 2.81 -18.90 5.02
N PRO A 55 4.13 -19.08 4.83
CA PRO A 55 5.15 -18.37 5.61
C PRO A 55 5.34 -16.91 5.18
N VAL A 56 5.02 -16.58 3.94
CA VAL A 56 5.21 -15.25 3.37
C VAL A 56 3.96 -14.81 2.63
N TYR A 57 3.72 -13.51 2.62
CA TYR A 57 2.64 -12.89 1.87
C TYR A 57 3.21 -11.84 0.91
N VAL A 58 2.74 -11.86 -0.34
CA VAL A 58 2.99 -10.82 -1.34
C VAL A 58 1.64 -10.25 -1.76
N GLY A 59 1.46 -8.95 -1.55
CA GLY A 59 0.35 -8.19 -2.09
C GLY A 59 0.79 -7.44 -3.33
N CYS A 60 -0.06 -7.38 -4.35
CA CYS A 60 0.19 -6.57 -5.53
C CYS A 60 -1.12 -6.12 -6.17
N ASN A 61 -1.06 -5.05 -6.94
CA ASN A 61 -2.16 -4.65 -7.78
C ASN A 61 -2.43 -5.71 -8.87
N PRO A 62 -3.70 -5.98 -9.21
CA PRO A 62 -4.05 -7.06 -10.13
C PRO A 62 -3.73 -6.76 -11.60
N ASP A 63 -3.46 -5.50 -11.94
CA ASP A 63 -3.13 -5.01 -13.28
C ASP A 63 -1.62 -4.94 -13.57
N GLY A 64 -0.80 -5.41 -12.61
CA GLY A 64 0.65 -5.48 -12.77
C GLY A 64 1.18 -6.86 -13.19
N LEU A 65 2.48 -6.92 -13.48
CA LEU A 65 3.16 -8.14 -13.91
C LEU A 65 4.50 -8.30 -13.19
N PHE A 66 4.77 -9.47 -12.62
CA PHE A 66 6.06 -9.79 -12.03
C PHE A 66 7.10 -10.07 -13.12
N HIS A 67 8.32 -9.53 -12.94
CA HIS A 67 9.47 -10.06 -13.65
C HIS A 67 9.75 -11.50 -13.19
N HIS A 68 10.29 -12.35 -14.07
CA HIS A 68 10.42 -13.79 -13.82
C HIS A 68 11.20 -14.15 -12.54
N ASP A 69 12.19 -13.33 -12.17
CA ASP A 69 13.00 -13.51 -10.95
C ASP A 69 12.44 -12.82 -9.71
N ALA A 70 11.36 -12.03 -9.83
CA ALA A 70 10.93 -11.12 -8.76
C ALA A 70 10.56 -11.88 -7.47
N ILE A 71 9.80 -12.96 -7.60
CA ILE A 71 9.40 -13.79 -6.45
C ILE A 71 10.62 -14.51 -5.85
N TYR A 72 11.54 -15.01 -6.68
CA TYR A 72 12.77 -15.64 -6.19
C TYR A 72 13.65 -14.66 -5.39
N ASN A 73 13.79 -13.44 -5.90
CA ASN A 73 14.55 -12.37 -5.24
C ASN A 73 13.88 -11.94 -3.93
N PHE A 74 12.56 -11.83 -3.89
CA PHE A 74 11.80 -11.59 -2.67
C PHE A 74 12.00 -12.70 -1.62
N LEU A 75 11.85 -13.97 -2.00
CA LEU A 75 12.06 -15.10 -1.08
C LEU A 75 13.50 -15.12 -0.55
N SER A 76 14.47 -14.78 -1.38
CA SER A 76 15.87 -14.62 -0.95
C SER A 76 16.01 -13.48 0.06
N ALA A 77 15.38 -12.33 -0.19
CA ALA A 77 15.42 -11.19 0.72
C ALA A 77 14.81 -11.49 2.09
N VAL A 78 13.65 -12.16 2.14
CA VAL A 78 13.01 -12.61 3.39
C VAL A 78 13.97 -13.47 4.22
N LYS A 79 14.80 -14.30 3.58
CA LYS A 79 15.75 -15.17 4.29
C LYS A 79 16.93 -14.41 4.91
N TYR A 80 17.38 -13.31 4.29
CA TYR A 80 18.62 -12.61 4.68
C TYR A 80 18.39 -11.30 5.44
N HIS A 81 17.18 -10.76 5.41
CA HIS A 81 16.82 -9.61 6.22
C HIS A 81 16.26 -10.03 7.59
N PRO A 82 16.32 -9.15 8.60
CA PRO A 82 15.68 -9.40 9.88
C PRO A 82 14.15 -9.52 9.75
N SER A 83 13.53 -10.26 10.66
CA SER A 83 12.08 -10.34 10.81
C SER A 83 11.46 -8.94 10.89
N ARG A 84 10.21 -8.80 10.46
CA ARG A 84 9.49 -7.52 10.37
C ARG A 84 10.14 -6.55 9.37
N THR A 85 10.66 -7.09 8.27
CA THR A 85 11.03 -6.29 7.12
C THR A 85 9.86 -6.25 6.13
N LEU A 86 9.35 -5.06 5.86
CA LEU A 86 8.36 -4.83 4.81
C LEU A 86 9.10 -4.51 3.51
N PHE A 87 8.94 -5.36 2.51
CA PHE A 87 9.59 -5.23 1.23
C PHE A 87 8.67 -4.54 0.23
N GLU A 88 9.22 -3.62 -0.54
CA GLU A 88 8.61 -3.06 -1.74
C GLU A 88 9.32 -3.62 -2.97
N PHE A 89 8.54 -4.07 -3.95
CA PHE A 89 9.07 -4.46 -5.25
C PHE A 89 9.36 -3.22 -6.09
N HIS A 90 10.45 -3.23 -6.85
CA HIS A 90 10.84 -2.12 -7.70
C HIS A 90 9.84 -1.96 -8.85
N GLN A 91 9.06 -0.88 -8.82
CA GLN A 91 8.04 -0.58 -9.81
C GLN A 91 8.65 -0.04 -11.11
N PHE A 92 8.12 -0.47 -12.26
CA PHE A 92 8.45 0.09 -13.57
C PHE A 92 7.21 0.15 -14.47
N PRO A 93 7.11 1.09 -15.43
CA PRO A 93 8.12 2.05 -15.84
C PRO A 93 8.29 3.25 -14.88
N GLU A 94 7.29 3.52 -14.04
CA GLU A 94 7.30 4.66 -13.13
C GLU A 94 7.63 4.19 -11.71
N GLU A 95 8.80 4.57 -11.23
CA GLU A 95 9.21 4.32 -9.86
C GLU A 95 8.63 5.40 -8.94
N HIS A 96 8.25 5.04 -7.72
CA HIS A 96 7.89 6.03 -6.72
C HIS A 96 9.09 6.94 -6.39
N PRO A 97 8.95 8.28 -6.42
CA PRO A 97 10.08 9.21 -6.31
C PRO A 97 10.68 9.29 -4.89
N LYS A 98 10.30 8.42 -3.95
CA LYS A 98 10.79 8.47 -2.56
C LYS A 98 12.27 8.09 -2.51
N VAL A 99 13.00 8.67 -1.57
CA VAL A 99 14.40 8.31 -1.32
C VAL A 99 14.50 6.94 -0.66
N TYR A 100 15.61 6.25 -0.92
CA TYR A 100 16.03 5.07 -0.18
C TYR A 100 17.56 5.04 -0.13
N ASP A 101 18.10 4.34 0.86
CA ASP A 101 19.54 4.13 0.98
C ASP A 101 20.06 3.24 -0.15
N CYS A 102 21.13 3.67 -0.83
CA CYS A 102 21.63 2.99 -2.02
C CYS A 102 22.35 1.66 -1.73
N PHE A 103 22.72 1.38 -0.47
CA PHE A 103 23.39 0.15 -0.08
C PHE A 103 22.44 -0.83 0.60
N THR A 104 21.56 -0.35 1.48
CA THR A 104 20.65 -1.20 2.26
C THR A 104 19.26 -1.32 1.63
N GLY A 105 18.90 -0.40 0.72
CA GLY A 105 17.55 -0.28 0.19
C GLY A 105 16.53 0.25 1.20
N GLU A 106 16.95 0.67 2.40
CA GLU A 106 16.00 1.15 3.40
C GLU A 106 15.28 2.40 2.91
N THR A 107 13.95 2.38 2.98
CA THR A 107 13.04 3.43 2.50
C THR A 107 12.12 3.91 3.63
N PRO A 108 11.64 5.16 3.62
CA PRO A 108 10.74 5.65 4.66
C PRO A 108 9.43 4.86 4.80
N TRP A 109 8.91 4.36 3.68
CA TRP A 109 7.71 3.54 3.58
C TRP A 109 7.76 2.69 2.30
N ALA A 110 6.96 1.61 2.26
CA ALA A 110 6.82 0.70 1.13
C ALA A 110 5.48 0.95 0.42
N SER A 111 5.49 1.01 -0.92
CA SER A 111 4.27 1.23 -1.71
C SER A 111 3.32 0.03 -1.73
N GLY A 112 2.02 0.29 -1.64
CA GLY A 112 0.97 -0.71 -1.79
C GLY A 112 0.89 -1.36 -3.19
N ALA A 113 1.53 -0.80 -4.21
CA ALA A 113 1.46 -1.35 -5.58
C ALA A 113 1.99 -2.78 -5.68
N CYS A 114 3.11 -3.07 -5.02
CA CYS A 114 3.57 -4.43 -4.80
C CYS A 114 4.54 -4.49 -3.61
N PHE A 115 4.15 -5.30 -2.63
CA PHE A 115 4.83 -5.40 -1.34
C PHE A 115 4.79 -6.82 -0.81
N GLY A 116 5.67 -7.14 0.15
CA GLY A 116 5.63 -8.43 0.82
C GLY A 116 6.40 -8.45 2.13
N SER A 117 6.13 -9.46 2.95
CA SER A 117 6.82 -9.71 4.22
C SER A 117 6.52 -11.15 4.68
N GLU A 118 7.06 -11.55 5.83
CA GLU A 118 6.58 -12.76 6.49
C GLU A 118 5.10 -12.60 6.88
N THR A 119 4.30 -13.64 6.72
CA THR A 119 2.88 -13.61 7.10
C THR A 119 2.74 -13.31 8.59
N SER A 120 3.61 -13.88 9.43
CA SER A 120 3.64 -13.61 10.88
C SER A 120 3.91 -12.14 11.18
N SER A 121 4.76 -11.46 10.41
CA SER A 121 5.02 -10.02 10.56
C SER A 121 3.74 -9.20 10.36
N PHE A 122 2.91 -9.51 9.36
CA PHE A 122 1.62 -8.83 9.20
C PHE A 122 0.67 -9.11 10.37
N ILE A 123 0.59 -10.35 10.86
CA ILE A 123 -0.28 -10.72 11.99
C ILE A 123 0.15 -10.00 13.28
N GLU A 124 1.46 -9.94 13.56
CA GLU A 124 2.01 -9.26 14.73
C GLU A 124 1.74 -7.74 14.69
N ILE A 125 1.85 -7.12 13.52
CA ILE A 125 1.59 -5.69 13.31
C ILE A 125 0.08 -5.37 13.27
N GLY A 126 -0.76 -6.39 13.06
CA GLY A 126 -2.22 -6.27 12.97
C GLY A 126 -2.74 -5.94 11.57
N GLY A 127 -1.98 -6.24 10.51
CA GLY A 127 -2.38 -6.02 9.12
C GLY A 127 -2.54 -4.54 8.76
N PHE A 128 -3.30 -4.22 7.72
CA PHE A 128 -3.73 -2.86 7.38
C PHE A 128 -4.77 -2.33 8.38
N ASP A 129 -4.90 -1.02 8.51
CA ASP A 129 -5.96 -0.42 9.34
C ASP A 129 -7.26 -0.33 8.55
N ASP A 130 -8.30 -1.05 8.97
CA ASP A 130 -9.60 -1.10 8.29
C ASP A 130 -10.32 0.27 8.23
N ASN A 131 -9.87 1.28 9.00
CA ASN A 131 -10.38 2.64 8.91
C ASN A 131 -9.79 3.44 7.73
N ILE A 132 -8.74 2.93 7.09
CA ILE A 132 -8.11 3.52 5.89
C ILE A 132 -8.49 2.66 4.68
N ARG A 133 -9.54 3.08 4.00
CA ARG A 133 -10.13 2.29 2.89
C ARG A 133 -9.25 2.31 1.64
N MET A 134 -8.66 3.46 1.31
CA MET A 134 -7.82 3.67 0.13
C MET A 134 -6.94 4.91 0.29
N TYR A 135 -5.73 4.82 -0.24
CA TYR A 135 -4.62 5.77 -0.06
C TYR A 135 -4.15 5.90 1.40
N CYS A 136 -2.82 6.07 1.57
CA CYS A 136 -2.15 6.20 2.86
C CYS A 136 -2.16 4.95 3.76
N GLU A 137 -2.85 3.87 3.39
CA GLU A 137 -2.85 2.61 4.16
C GLU A 137 -1.49 1.92 4.14
N ASP A 138 -0.75 2.06 3.04
CA ASP A 138 0.61 1.55 2.86
C ASP A 138 1.64 2.32 3.70
N VAL A 139 1.50 3.66 3.76
CA VAL A 139 2.29 4.53 4.65
C VAL A 139 2.02 4.21 6.11
N ASP A 140 0.74 4.07 6.51
CA ASP A 140 0.37 3.70 7.87
C ASP A 140 0.97 2.35 8.29
N LEU A 141 0.81 1.33 7.42
CA LEU A 141 1.36 0.00 7.65
C LEU A 141 2.89 0.08 7.80
N SER A 142 3.56 0.78 6.89
CA SER A 142 5.01 0.95 6.90
C SER A 142 5.52 1.58 8.19
N TRP A 143 4.87 2.65 8.65
CA TRP A 143 5.22 3.28 9.92
C TRP A 143 4.96 2.35 11.10
N ARG A 144 3.89 1.55 11.09
CA ARG A 144 3.64 0.54 12.13
C ARG A 144 4.69 -0.55 12.17
N PHE A 145 5.14 -1.05 11.02
CA PHE A 145 6.30 -1.96 10.93
C PHE A 145 7.54 -1.34 11.59
N ARG A 146 7.83 -0.08 11.26
CA ARG A 146 9.03 0.61 11.74
C ARG A 146 9.00 0.89 13.25
N ILE A 147 7.88 1.31 13.83
CA ILE A 147 7.79 1.58 15.28
C ILE A 147 7.97 0.31 16.12
N GLU A 148 7.59 -0.86 15.59
CA GLU A 148 7.73 -2.18 16.22
C GLU A 148 9.12 -2.83 16.02
N GLY A 149 10.12 -2.01 15.67
CA GLY A 149 11.50 -2.46 15.48
C GLY A 149 11.84 -2.94 14.06
N GLY A 150 10.84 -2.98 13.18
CA GLY A 150 11.00 -3.37 11.79
C GLY A 150 11.61 -2.29 10.89
N ARG A 151 11.65 -2.58 9.60
CA ARG A 151 12.17 -1.68 8.55
C ARG A 151 11.38 -1.83 7.26
N CYS A 152 11.46 -0.84 6.39
CA CYS A 152 10.93 -0.91 5.02
C CYS A 152 12.11 -0.92 4.04
N VAL A 153 12.11 -1.81 3.06
CA VAL A 153 13.22 -2.00 2.12
C VAL A 153 12.69 -2.10 0.69
N ILE A 154 13.27 -1.32 -0.23
CA ILE A 154 13.02 -1.52 -1.66
C ILE A 154 13.93 -2.64 -2.20
N LEU A 155 13.34 -3.57 -2.93
CA LEU A 155 14.03 -4.67 -3.60
C LEU A 155 14.38 -4.28 -5.02
N SER A 156 15.56 -3.69 -5.20
CA SER A 156 16.03 -3.19 -6.50
C SER A 156 16.09 -4.26 -7.60
N ASN A 157 16.20 -5.54 -7.23
CA ASN A 157 16.24 -6.69 -8.13
C ASN A 157 14.90 -7.45 -8.24
N ALA A 158 13.86 -7.07 -7.49
CA ALA A 158 12.54 -7.69 -7.59
C ALA A 158 11.59 -6.72 -8.32
N LEU A 159 11.55 -6.84 -9.66
CA LEU A 159 10.81 -5.90 -10.50
C LEU A 159 9.33 -6.27 -10.62
N PHE A 160 8.48 -5.25 -10.54
CA PHE A 160 7.04 -5.33 -10.75
C PHE A 160 6.60 -4.26 -11.77
N TYR A 161 6.06 -4.71 -12.90
CA TYR A 161 5.48 -3.83 -13.89
C TYR A 161 4.15 -3.31 -13.37
N HIS A 162 3.97 -1.99 -13.33
CA HIS A 162 2.72 -1.35 -12.96
C HIS A 162 2.63 -0.01 -13.68
N ASP A 163 1.71 0.07 -14.64
CA ASP A 163 1.50 1.26 -15.45
C ASP A 163 0.46 2.15 -14.76
N VAL A 164 0.94 3.20 -14.08
CA VAL A 164 0.10 4.16 -13.34
C VAL A 164 -0.50 5.25 -14.22
N SER A 165 -0.51 5.08 -15.55
CA SER A 165 -1.17 5.99 -16.52
C SER A 165 -2.71 5.92 -16.44
N ASP A 166 -3.23 5.97 -15.23
CA ASP A 166 -4.65 5.77 -14.98
C ASP A 166 -5.45 7.05 -15.23
N LYS A 167 -6.60 6.88 -15.89
CA LYS A 167 -7.56 7.93 -16.25
C LYS A 167 -8.65 8.11 -15.19
N ARG A 168 -8.39 7.70 -13.94
CA ARG A 168 -9.31 7.91 -12.83
C ARG A 168 -9.69 9.38 -12.70
N ASP A 169 -10.92 9.63 -12.26
CA ASP A 169 -11.38 10.96 -11.92
C ASP A 169 -10.47 11.55 -10.84
N ARG A 170 -9.69 12.56 -11.23
CA ARG A 170 -8.66 13.18 -10.39
C ARG A 170 -9.27 13.84 -9.15
N GLU A 171 -10.54 14.25 -9.22
CA GLU A 171 -11.21 14.91 -8.11
C GLU A 171 -11.63 13.91 -7.02
N SER A 172 -12.32 12.83 -7.37
CA SER A 172 -12.68 11.79 -6.39
C SER A 172 -11.45 11.13 -5.76
N VAL A 173 -10.39 10.87 -6.54
CA VAL A 173 -9.09 10.41 -6.02
C VAL A 173 -8.53 11.40 -5.01
N ARG A 174 -8.51 12.69 -5.33
CA ARG A 174 -8.02 13.74 -4.42
C ARG A 174 -8.83 13.80 -3.14
N VAL A 175 -10.16 13.73 -3.21
CA VAL A 175 -11.03 13.74 -2.02
C VAL A 175 -10.74 12.54 -1.12
N GLU A 176 -10.56 11.35 -1.68
CA GLU A 176 -10.25 10.15 -0.89
C GLU A 176 -8.85 10.23 -0.26
N MET A 177 -7.84 10.69 -1.01
CA MET A 177 -6.51 10.98 -0.45
C MET A 177 -6.59 11.95 0.73
N LEU A 178 -7.37 13.04 0.62
CA LEU A 178 -7.54 14.01 1.70
C LEU A 178 -8.26 13.41 2.92
N LYS A 179 -9.29 12.59 2.74
CA LYS A 179 -9.98 11.90 3.83
C LYS A 179 -9.05 10.94 4.57
N SER A 180 -8.31 10.11 3.83
CA SER A 180 -7.34 9.17 4.39
C SER A 180 -6.15 9.89 5.04
N GLY A 181 -5.65 10.96 4.42
CA GLY A 181 -4.61 11.82 4.99
C GLY A 181 -5.05 12.50 6.30
N ARG A 182 -6.30 12.98 6.36
CA ARG A 182 -6.91 13.53 7.59
C ARG A 182 -6.94 12.47 8.70
N TYR A 183 -7.39 11.26 8.38
CA TYR A 183 -7.40 10.15 9.34
C TYR A 183 -5.99 9.78 9.81
N LEU A 184 -5.05 9.63 8.88
CA LEU A 184 -3.66 9.29 9.15
C LEU A 184 -3.04 10.31 10.12
N ALA A 185 -3.20 11.61 9.86
CA ALA A 185 -2.71 12.63 10.77
C ALA A 185 -3.40 12.63 12.14
N TRP A 186 -4.69 12.33 12.22
CA TRP A 186 -5.34 12.17 13.52
C TRP A 186 -4.81 10.97 14.31
N LYS A 187 -4.61 9.83 13.62
CA LYS A 187 -4.08 8.58 14.19
C LYS A 187 -2.67 8.76 14.73
N TRP A 188 -1.82 9.45 13.96
CA TRP A 188 -0.42 9.72 14.24
C TRP A 188 -0.18 11.08 14.92
N LYS A 189 -1.26 11.81 15.23
CA LYS A 189 -1.29 13.02 16.07
C LYS A 189 -0.49 14.20 15.51
N SER A 190 -0.68 14.45 14.22
CA SER A 190 -0.18 15.61 13.49
C SER A 190 -1.31 16.62 13.27
N ASP A 191 -1.55 17.48 14.27
CA ASP A 191 -2.65 18.46 14.22
C ASP A 191 -2.50 19.44 13.05
N GLY A 192 -1.25 19.83 12.72
CA GLY A 192 -0.97 20.73 11.60
C GLY A 192 -1.34 20.12 10.24
N PHE A 193 -0.95 18.88 9.98
CA PHE A 193 -1.33 18.20 8.73
C PHE A 193 -2.83 17.92 8.69
N GLN A 194 -3.42 17.50 9.82
CA GLN A 194 -4.87 17.27 9.91
C GLN A 194 -5.64 18.54 9.51
N ARG A 195 -5.25 19.71 10.04
CA ARG A 195 -5.87 21.01 9.71
C ARG A 195 -5.78 21.31 8.21
N ILE A 196 -4.62 21.09 7.58
CA ILE A 196 -4.43 21.31 6.14
C ILE A 196 -5.39 20.43 5.33
N MET A 197 -5.56 19.16 5.71
CA MET A 197 -6.50 18.25 5.03
C MET A 197 -7.95 18.70 5.21
N GLU A 198 -8.33 19.13 6.42
CA GLU A 198 -9.67 19.61 6.73
C GLU A 198 -10.01 20.90 5.95
N ASP A 199 -9.07 21.84 5.87
CA ASP A 199 -9.23 23.07 5.09
C ASP A 199 -9.41 22.76 3.59
N GLU A 200 -8.63 21.83 3.04
CA GLU A 200 -8.75 21.41 1.62
C GLU A 200 -10.07 20.68 1.35
N LEU A 201 -10.54 19.84 2.26
CA LEU A 201 -11.84 19.16 2.13
C LEU A 201 -13.01 20.16 2.09
N VAL A 202 -12.97 21.19 2.94
CA VAL A 202 -13.96 22.28 2.92
C VAL A 202 -13.87 23.09 1.61
N ARG A 203 -12.65 23.40 1.14
CA ARG A 203 -12.45 24.10 -0.15
C ARG A 203 -13.03 23.33 -1.34
N LEU A 204 -12.95 22.00 -1.32
CA LEU A 204 -13.53 21.13 -2.35
C LEU A 204 -15.04 20.89 -2.15
N GLY A 205 -15.68 21.52 -1.16
CA GLY A 205 -17.12 21.40 -0.93
C GLY A 205 -17.56 20.07 -0.35
N VAL A 206 -16.64 19.28 0.24
CA VAL A 206 -16.98 18.02 0.92
C VAL A 206 -17.79 18.28 2.20
N ALA A 207 -17.60 19.44 2.81
CA ALA A 207 -18.37 19.94 3.95
C ALA A 207 -18.37 21.48 3.96
N ASP A 208 -19.43 22.09 4.49
CA ASP A 208 -19.54 23.55 4.60
C ASP A 208 -18.49 24.15 5.56
N GLU A 209 -18.18 23.42 6.64
CA GLU A 209 -17.26 23.86 7.67
C GLU A 209 -16.51 22.66 8.28
N ILE A 210 -15.35 22.89 8.90
CA ILE A 210 -14.55 21.82 9.52
C ILE A 210 -15.37 21.02 10.56
N ARG A 211 -16.21 21.70 11.34
CA ARG A 211 -17.04 21.06 12.38
C ARG A 211 -18.12 20.13 11.82
N THR A 212 -18.48 20.26 10.54
CA THR A 212 -19.47 19.40 9.88
C THR A 212 -18.84 18.21 9.18
N LEU A 213 -17.50 18.11 9.15
CA LEU A 213 -16.81 16.92 8.67
C LEU A 213 -17.13 15.70 9.55
N PRO A 214 -17.22 14.49 8.97
CA PRO A 214 -17.47 13.27 9.73
C PRO A 214 -16.46 13.09 10.88
N PRO A 215 -16.90 12.60 12.06
CA PRO A 215 -15.99 12.37 13.18
C PRO A 215 -15.03 11.23 12.87
N LEU A 216 -13.77 11.39 13.29
CA LEU A 216 -12.74 10.37 13.16
C LEU A 216 -12.89 9.35 14.30
N ARG A 217 -12.91 8.05 13.96
CA ARG A 217 -13.08 6.94 14.91
C ARG A 217 -11.97 5.91 14.68
N GLY A 218 -11.46 5.31 15.75
CA GLY A 218 -10.38 4.32 15.67
C GLY A 218 -9.43 4.43 16.85
N LYS A 219 -8.23 3.87 16.70
CA LYS A 219 -7.20 3.87 17.75
C LYS A 219 -6.02 4.75 17.33
N LYS A 220 -5.74 5.78 18.13
CA LYS A 220 -4.51 6.58 17.96
C LYS A 220 -3.28 5.79 18.40
N ILE A 221 -2.13 6.09 17.80
CA ILE A 221 -0.84 5.53 18.23
C ILE A 221 -0.48 6.11 19.61
N PRO A 222 -0.05 5.29 20.59
CA PRO A 222 0.39 5.77 21.90
C PRO A 222 1.55 6.78 21.78
N HIS A 223 1.54 7.84 22.60
CA HIS A 223 2.59 8.88 22.58
C HIS A 223 3.95 8.43 23.14
N THR A 224 4.02 7.24 23.73
CA THR A 224 5.17 6.79 24.52
C THR A 224 6.30 6.21 23.69
N ASN A 225 6.14 6.08 22.37
CA ASN A 225 7.19 5.56 21.51
C ASN A 225 8.07 6.71 21.00
N GLU A 226 9.27 6.82 21.56
CA GLU A 226 10.24 7.87 21.22
C GLU A 226 10.61 7.88 19.73
N ARG A 227 10.47 6.75 19.03
CA ARG A 227 10.80 6.60 17.61
C ARG A 227 9.78 7.23 16.66
N ILE A 228 8.60 7.65 17.15
CA ILE A 228 7.55 8.25 16.31
C ILE A 228 8.10 9.47 15.54
N ASN A 229 8.86 10.33 16.21
CA ASN A 229 9.41 11.55 15.61
C ASN A 229 10.49 11.28 14.55
N GLU A 230 11.08 10.08 14.54
CA GLU A 230 12.10 9.66 13.57
C GLU A 230 11.49 8.99 12.34
N ILE A 231 10.31 8.39 12.49
CA ILE A 231 9.66 7.55 11.48
C ILE A 231 8.61 8.33 10.70
N VAL A 232 7.81 9.13 11.41
CA VAL A 232 6.62 9.80 10.87
C VAL A 232 7.02 11.12 10.23
N GLU A 233 6.60 11.32 8.98
CA GLU A 233 6.95 12.52 8.21
C GLU A 233 5.72 13.13 7.54
N PHE A 234 5.21 14.24 8.09
CA PHE A 234 4.09 14.99 7.52
C PHE A 234 4.49 16.30 6.83
N ARG A 235 5.73 16.76 6.98
CA ARG A 235 6.20 18.05 6.42
C ARG A 235 6.33 18.02 4.90
N ARG A 236 6.39 16.81 4.32
CA ARG A 236 6.46 16.58 2.87
C ARG A 236 5.09 16.28 2.25
N LEU A 237 4.02 16.57 2.98
CA LEU A 237 2.64 16.28 2.59
C LEU A 237 2.47 14.81 2.18
N PHE A 238 1.78 14.54 1.06
CA PHE A 238 1.47 13.19 0.58
C PHE A 238 2.66 12.40 0.05
N SER A 239 3.88 12.95 -0.04
CA SER A 239 5.05 12.12 -0.37
C SER A 239 5.57 11.35 0.85
N PHE A 240 5.29 11.83 2.07
CA PHE A 240 5.73 11.25 3.36
C PHE A 240 7.24 10.92 3.42
N SER A 241 8.02 11.56 2.55
CA SER A 241 9.44 11.30 2.29
C SER A 241 10.02 12.44 1.47
N PRO A 242 11.32 12.77 1.61
CA PRO A 242 12.04 13.47 0.56
C PRO A 242 11.87 12.77 -0.80
N ILE A 243 11.84 13.56 -1.86
CA ILE A 243 11.74 13.08 -3.24
C ILE A 243 13.11 13.15 -3.93
N ARG A 244 13.38 12.20 -4.83
CA ARG A 244 14.64 12.09 -5.59
C ARG A 244 14.66 12.95 -6.86
N TRP A 245 13.50 13.21 -7.48
CA TRP A 245 13.33 14.04 -8.68
C TRP A 245 11.99 14.74 -8.67
#